data_AF-A0A532E7V2-F1
#
_entry.id   AF-A0A532E7V2-F1
#
_cell.length_a   1.000
_cell.length_b   1.000
_cell.length_c   1.000
_cell.angle_alpha   90.00
_cell.angle_beta   90.00
_cell.angle_gamma   90.00
#
_symmetry.space_group_name_H-M   'P 1'
#
loop_
_entity.id
_entity.type
_entity.pdbx_description
1 polymer ?
#
loop_
_entity_poly.entity_id
_entity_poly.type
_entity_poly.pdbx_seq_one_letter_code
_entity_poly.pdbx_strand_id
1 'polypeptide(L)'
;MAEAKAILRFVRVTPRKARIVIDMIRGQQVPMALAMLRHTPKHAARVIEKLLRSAVANAEQKELGDSDEMWVSQAVVNCGLDKEKVGLC
;
A
#
# COMPACT_ATOMS: atom_id res chain seq x y z
N MET A 1 -9.40 -1.49 18.34
CA MET A 1 -9.75 -1.26 16.91
C MET A 1 -9.23 -2.45 16.13
N ALA A 2 -10.07 -3.03 15.30
CA ALA A 2 -9.72 -4.24 14.57
C ALA A 2 -9.03 -3.83 13.26
N GLU A 3 -7.80 -4.30 13.05
CA GLU A 3 -6.93 -3.82 11.97
C GLU A 3 -6.51 -4.98 11.06
N ALA A 4 -6.73 -4.81 9.75
CA ALA A 4 -6.17 -5.70 8.75
C ALA A 4 -4.82 -5.16 8.26
N LYS A 5 -3.84 -6.04 8.11
CA LYS A 5 -2.48 -5.70 7.67
C LYS A 5 -2.11 -6.51 6.45
N ALA A 6 -1.46 -5.85 5.49
CA ALA A 6 -0.78 -6.49 4.36
C ALA A 6 0.65 -5.97 4.28
N ILE A 7 1.61 -6.87 4.09
CA ILE A 7 3.04 -6.54 3.96
C ILE A 7 3.56 -7.19 2.69
N LEU A 8 4.11 -6.37 1.79
CA LEU A 8 4.80 -6.87 0.60
C LEU A 8 6.30 -6.69 0.77
N ARG A 9 7.05 -7.79 0.64
CA ARG A 9 8.52 -7.81 0.79
C ARG A 9 9.18 -8.05 -0.56
N PHE A 10 10.44 -7.64 -0.69
CA PHE A 10 11.29 -7.86 -1.88
C PHE A 10 10.76 -7.26 -3.19
N VAL A 11 10.17 -6.06 -3.10
CA VAL A 11 9.71 -5.32 -4.27
C VAL A 11 10.89 -4.63 -4.96
N ARG A 12 11.02 -4.82 -6.27
CA ARG A 12 12.02 -4.13 -7.11
C ARG A 12 11.57 -2.70 -7.47
N VAL A 13 11.30 -1.88 -6.47
CA VAL A 13 10.95 -0.46 -6.62
C VAL A 13 11.76 0.34 -5.61
N THR A 14 12.37 1.43 -6.07
CA THR A 14 13.12 2.29 -5.17
C THR A 14 12.18 2.93 -4.14
N PRO A 15 12.56 2.95 -2.84
CA PRO A 15 11.68 3.43 -1.76
C PRO A 15 11.15 4.84 -2.01
N ARG A 16 12.00 5.72 -2.56
CA ARG A 16 11.64 7.11 -2.90
C ARG A 16 10.46 7.20 -3.88
N LYS A 17 10.41 6.33 -4.91
CA LYS A 17 9.31 6.32 -5.90
C LYS A 17 8.01 5.76 -5.30
N ALA A 18 8.11 4.80 -4.39
CA ALA A 18 6.96 4.23 -3.69
C ALA A 18 6.37 5.22 -2.67
N ARG A 19 7.22 5.96 -1.94
CA ARG A 19 6.80 6.94 -0.92
C ARG A 19 5.84 7.99 -1.49
N ILE A 20 6.16 8.56 -2.65
CA ILE A 20 5.32 9.57 -3.31
C ILE A 20 3.89 9.04 -3.56
N VAL A 21 3.73 7.75 -3.86
CA VAL A 21 2.40 7.16 -4.09
C VAL A 21 1.69 6.86 -2.77
N ILE A 22 2.43 6.41 -1.77
CA ILE A 22 1.90 6.10 -0.44
C ILE A 22 1.40 7.35 0.30
N ASP A 23 2.08 8.48 0.11
CA ASP A 23 1.65 9.75 0.70
C ASP A 23 0.30 10.22 0.14
N MET A 24 -0.08 9.81 -1.08
CA MET A 24 -1.39 10.17 -1.68
C MET A 24 -2.56 9.37 -1.09
N ILE A 25 -2.32 8.12 -0.68
CA ILE A 25 -3.38 7.21 -0.20
C ILE A 25 -3.53 7.22 1.33
N ARG A 26 -2.66 7.95 2.04
CA ARG A 26 -2.70 8.01 3.51
C ARG A 26 -3.96 8.77 3.96
N GLY A 27 -4.72 8.17 4.88
CA GLY A 27 -5.94 8.78 5.42
C GLY A 27 -7.15 8.76 4.47
N GLN A 28 -7.05 8.03 3.35
CA GLN A 28 -8.11 7.95 2.35
C GLN A 28 -8.92 6.68 2.54
N GLN A 29 -10.19 6.72 2.12
CA GLN A 29 -11.05 5.54 2.08
C GLN A 29 -10.53 4.54 1.03
N VAL A 30 -10.71 3.25 1.30
CA VAL A 30 -10.30 2.16 0.40
C VAL A 30 -10.79 2.34 -1.05
N PRO A 31 -12.10 2.62 -1.32
CA PRO A 31 -12.58 2.81 -2.69
C PRO A 31 -11.92 4.01 -3.39
N MET A 32 -11.73 5.13 -2.68
CA MET A 32 -11.07 6.31 -3.22
C MET A 32 -9.58 6.08 -3.48
N ALA A 33 -8.89 5.38 -2.57
CA ALA A 33 -7.50 5.00 -2.76
C ALA A 33 -7.31 4.11 -4.01
N LEU A 34 -8.20 3.14 -4.25
CA LEU A 34 -8.19 2.32 -5.46
C LEU A 34 -8.40 3.15 -6.74
N ALA A 35 -9.35 4.09 -6.71
CA ALA A 35 -9.59 4.98 -7.85
C ALA A 35 -8.38 5.85 -8.16
N MET A 36 -7.75 6.46 -7.15
CA MET A 36 -6.55 7.28 -7.33
C MET A 36 -5.36 6.48 -7.85
N LEU A 37 -5.14 5.26 -7.34
CA LEU A 37 -4.05 4.39 -7.81
C LEU A 37 -4.22 4.00 -9.29
N ARG A 38 -5.46 3.79 -9.75
CA ARG A 38 -5.75 3.45 -11.16
C ARG A 38 -5.45 4.59 -12.13
N HIS A 39 -5.69 5.83 -11.72
CA HIS A 39 -5.48 7.01 -12.57
C HIS A 39 -4.05 7.57 -12.48
N THR A 40 -3.23 7.07 -11.57
CA THR A 40 -1.85 7.55 -11.39
C THR A 40 -0.90 6.87 -12.39
N PRO A 41 -0.21 7.61 -13.27
CA PRO A 41 0.73 7.05 -14.25
C PRO A 41 2.10 6.74 -13.62
N LYS A 42 2.13 5.95 -12.54
CA LYS A 42 3.37 5.54 -11.85
C LYS A 42 3.42 4.03 -11.72
N HIS A 43 4.56 3.42 -12.05
CA HIS A 43 4.75 1.97 -11.89
C HIS A 43 4.51 1.48 -10.45
N ALA A 44 4.89 2.30 -9.46
CA ALA A 44 4.65 2.00 -8.05
C ALA A 44 3.15 1.87 -7.70
N ALA A 45 2.27 2.59 -8.41
CA ALA A 45 0.83 2.55 -8.16
C ALA A 45 0.26 1.15 -8.42
N ARG A 46 0.68 0.48 -9.50
CA ARG A 46 0.25 -0.89 -9.81
C ARG A 46 0.66 -1.91 -8.73
N VAL A 47 1.82 -1.70 -8.10
CA VAL A 47 2.29 -2.58 -7.01
C VAL A 47 1.48 -2.33 -5.75
N ILE A 48 1.26 -1.07 -5.41
CA ILE A 48 0.50 -0.67 -4.21
C ILE A 48 -0.98 -1.06 -4.35
N GLU A 49 -1.56 -0.97 -5.54
CA GLU A 49 -2.93 -1.43 -5.80
C GLU A 49 -3.10 -2.91 -5.45
N LYS A 50 -2.16 -3.76 -5.86
CA LYS A 50 -2.19 -5.20 -5.50
C LYS A 50 -2.09 -5.41 -3.98
N LEU A 51 -1.25 -4.61 -3.31
CA LEU A 51 -1.10 -4.68 -1.85
C LEU A 51 -2.40 -4.28 -1.15
N LEU A 52 -3.04 -3.21 -1.61
CA LEU A 52 -4.30 -2.72 -1.04
C LEU A 52 -5.43 -3.75 -1.23
N ARG A 53 -5.54 -4.35 -2.41
CA ARG A 53 -6.49 -5.46 -2.66
C ARG A 53 -6.25 -6.65 -1.73
N SER A 54 -4.98 -7.00 -1.48
CA SER A 54 -4.64 -8.06 -0.51
C SER A 54 -5.02 -7.68 0.93
N ALA A 55 -4.92 -6.40 1.30
CA ALA A 55 -5.36 -5.94 2.61
C ALA A 55 -6.89 -6.08 2.78
N VAL A 56 -7.66 -5.75 1.74
CA VAL A 56 -9.13 -5.93 1.73
C VAL A 56 -9.50 -7.40 1.83
N ALA A 57 -8.88 -8.28 1.04
CA ALA A 57 -9.14 -9.73 1.14
C ALA A 57 -8.82 -10.29 2.54
N ASN A 58 -7.75 -9.79 3.18
CA ASN A 58 -7.42 -10.18 4.55
C ASN A 58 -8.42 -9.65 5.59
N ALA A 59 -9.04 -8.50 5.31
CA ALA A 59 -10.10 -7.93 6.14
C ALA A 59 -11.39 -8.76 6.05
N GLU A 60 -11.79 -9.11 4.82
CA GLU A 60 -12.96 -9.95 4.53
C GLU A 60 -12.81 -11.33 5.21
N GLN A 61 -11.63 -11.95 5.10
CA GLN A 61 -11.37 -13.26 5.74
C GLN A 61 -11.46 -13.22 7.27
N LYS A 62 -11.26 -12.05 7.88
CA LYS A 62 -11.32 -11.86 9.33
C LYS A 62 -12.67 -11.32 9.80
N GLU A 63 -13.65 -11.17 8.90
CA GLU A 63 -15.00 -10.64 9.17
C GLU A 63 -14.97 -9.28 9.88
N LEU A 64 -14.02 -8.40 9.49
CA LEU A 64 -13.76 -7.14 10.19
C LEU A 64 -14.71 -5.99 9.82
N GLY A 65 -15.80 -6.29 9.11
CA GLY A 65 -16.79 -5.32 8.64
C GLY A 65 -16.73 -5.03 7.13
N ASP A 66 -17.56 -4.11 6.68
CA ASP A 66 -17.76 -3.80 5.27
C ASP A 66 -16.57 -3.03 4.66
N SER A 67 -16.16 -3.46 3.46
CA SER A 67 -15.00 -2.93 2.73
C SER A 67 -15.10 -1.44 2.36
N ASP A 68 -16.31 -0.88 2.33
CA ASP A 68 -16.58 0.52 1.96
C ASP A 68 -16.33 1.52 3.10
N GLU A 69 -16.48 1.11 4.36
CA GLU A 69 -16.20 1.98 5.52
C GLU A 69 -14.73 1.95 5.95
N MET A 70 -13.94 1.04 5.36
CA MET A 70 -12.52 0.91 5.65
C MET A 70 -11.70 2.08 5.11
N TRP A 71 -10.72 2.51 5.91
CA TRP A 71 -9.81 3.58 5.55
C TRP A 71 -8.36 3.20 5.86
N VAL A 72 -7.42 3.83 5.15
CA VAL A 72 -5.99 3.56 5.31
C VAL A 72 -5.44 4.36 6.51
N SER A 73 -5.30 3.67 7.65
CA SER A 73 -4.77 4.27 8.88
C SER A 73 -3.28 4.60 8.80
N GLN A 74 -2.47 3.61 8.43
CA GLN A 74 -1.03 3.76 8.31
C GLN A 74 -0.50 3.06 7.07
N ALA A 75 0.38 3.75 6.34
CA ALA A 75 1.10 3.22 5.19
C ALA A 75 2.55 3.69 5.25
N VAL A 76 3.48 2.74 5.36
CA VAL A 76 4.91 2.97 5.52
C VAL A 76 5.72 2.23 4.46
N VAL A 77 6.78 2.86 3.97
CA VAL A 77 7.74 2.25 3.04
C VAL A 77 9.09 2.15 3.71
N ASN A 78 9.54 0.92 3.91
CA ASN A 78 10.87 0.64 4.42
C ASN A 78 11.83 0.34 3.28
N CYS A 79 13.10 0.65 3.51
CA CYS A 79 14.19 0.33 2.59
C CYS A 79 14.52 -1.15 2.69
N GLY A 80 14.71 -1.80 1.55
CA GLY A 80 15.03 -3.22 1.47
C GLY A 80 16.53 -3.46 1.29
N LEU A 81 16.91 -4.73 1.16
CA LEU A 81 18.24 -5.13 0.75
C LEU A 81 18.44 -4.79 -0.73
N ASP A 82 19.11 -3.67 -1.00
CA ASP A 82 19.63 -3.34 -2.32
C ASP A 82 20.85 -4.22 -2.61
N LYS A 83 20.93 -4.76 -3.84
CA LYS A 83 21.99 -5.70 -4.23
C LYS A 83 23.40 -5.10 -4.24
N GLU A 84 23.51 -3.77 -4.23
CA GLU A 84 24.78 -3.06 -4.43
C GLU A 84 24.97 -1.87 -3.49
N LYS A 85 23.89 -1.28 -2.94
CA LYS A 85 23.96 -0.10 -2.06
C LYS A 85 23.41 -0.41 -0.67
N VAL A 86 24.30 -0.77 0.25
CA VAL A 86 24.01 -0.71 1.68
C VAL A 86 23.99 0.77 2.07
N GLY A 87 22.80 1.39 2.15
CA GLY A 87 22.67 2.64 2.92
C GLY A 87 22.01 3.86 2.28
N LEU A 88 21.20 3.76 1.23
CA LEU A 88 20.30 4.87 0.87
C LEU A 88 18.83 4.47 0.97
N CYS A 89 18.33 4.66 2.19
CA CYS A 89 17.04 5.31 2.40
C CYS A 89 17.17 6.80 2.06
#